data_AF-A0A961BJ13-F1
#
_entry.id   AF-A0A961BJ13-F1
#
_cell.length_a   1.000
_cell.length_b   1.000
_cell.length_c   1.000
_cell.angle_alpha   90.00
_cell.angle_beta   90.00
_cell.angle_gamma   90.00
#
_symmetry.space_group_name_H-M   'P 1'
#
loop_
_entity.id
_entity.type
_entity.pdbx_description
1 polymer ?
#
loop_
_entity_poly.entity_id
_entity_poly.type
_entity_poly.pdbx_seq_one_letter_code
_entity_poly.pdbx_strand_id
1 'polypeptide(L)'
;MTYQEKLKDPQWIKKRETLLSERGEICQSCGETKELTIHHGYYRPKGDPWDYEEGSLWVLCWPCHERLQVSLTEIHQIVGHINPKSYGKFKEVLGKSIDGFEVGITKNEIDDSIHEYQFGITVGELAEILKEEKDAERAIYSAYSVSIISSSELGPTIAYELEEAVCQRFPGIGTGVYEAGGERDGIVSVEGPDAEIASMIEAWCHKRSGQY
;
A
#
# COMPACT_ATOMS: atom_id res chain seq x y z
N MET A 1 10.45 6.09 29.17
CA MET A 1 10.44 6.84 27.91
C MET A 1 9.01 7.03 27.45
N THR A 2 8.56 8.28 27.32
CA THR A 2 7.27 8.63 26.73
C THR A 2 7.33 8.38 25.22
N TYR A 3 6.18 8.22 24.56
CA TYR A 3 6.14 8.03 23.10
C TYR A 3 6.81 9.21 22.36
N GLN A 4 6.60 10.44 22.83
CA GLN A 4 7.23 11.65 22.27
C GLN A 4 8.76 11.64 22.41
N GLU A 5 9.30 11.07 23.48
CA GLU A 5 10.75 10.87 23.63
C GLU A 5 11.27 9.84 22.62
N LYS A 6 10.51 8.77 22.34
CA LYS A 6 10.89 7.78 21.31
C LYS A 6 10.99 8.40 19.92
N LEU A 7 10.18 9.43 19.62
CA LEU A 7 10.25 10.15 18.35
C LEU A 7 11.51 11.01 18.19
N LYS A 8 12.34 11.14 19.24
CA LYS A 8 13.65 11.77 19.18
C LYS A 8 14.80 10.75 19.13
N ASP A 9 14.47 9.45 19.17
CA ASP A 9 15.46 8.38 19.10
C ASP A 9 16.11 8.34 17.70
N PRO A 10 17.44 8.14 17.61
CA PRO A 10 18.14 8.04 16.33
C PRO A 10 17.54 6.99 15.37
N GLN A 11 16.98 5.89 15.89
CA GLN A 11 16.35 4.86 15.06
C GLN A 11 15.09 5.39 14.36
N TRP A 12 14.27 6.17 15.08
CA TRP A 12 13.10 6.78 14.48
C TRP A 12 13.49 7.87 13.49
N ILE A 13 14.44 8.74 13.84
CA ILE A 13 14.91 9.81 12.96
C ILE A 13 15.39 9.22 11.63
N LYS A 14 16.25 8.20 11.70
CA LYS A 14 16.74 7.50 10.51
C LYS A 14 15.62 6.90 9.67
N LYS A 15 14.70 6.15 10.29
CA LYS A 15 13.58 5.52 9.55
C LYS A 15 12.65 6.56 8.91
N ARG A 16 12.35 7.65 9.63
CA ARG A 16 11.57 8.78 9.12
C ARG A 16 12.23 9.42 7.90
N GLU A 17 13.52 9.73 7.97
CA GLU A 17 14.27 10.33 6.87
C GLU A 17 14.32 9.41 5.65
N THR A 18 14.56 8.11 5.85
CA THR A 18 14.50 7.11 4.77
C THR A 18 13.11 7.10 4.12
N LEU A 19 12.03 7.01 4.89
CA LEU A 19 10.67 6.98 4.34
C LEU A 19 10.29 8.25 3.59
N LEU A 20 10.70 9.43 4.08
CA LEU A 20 10.47 10.71 3.40
C LEU A 20 11.21 10.75 2.05
N SER A 21 12.50 10.41 2.06
CA SER A 21 13.33 10.43 0.86
C SER A 21 12.83 9.43 -0.18
N GLU A 22 12.51 8.20 0.22
CA GLU A 22 12.05 7.15 -0.69
C GLU A 22 10.67 7.43 -1.29
N ARG A 23 9.89 8.32 -0.68
CA ARG A 23 8.53 8.67 -1.11
C ARG A 23 8.46 10.08 -1.69
N GLY A 24 9.62 10.64 -2.07
CA GLY A 24 9.72 11.90 -2.82
C GLY A 24 9.42 13.15 -1.99
N GLU A 25 9.38 13.05 -0.66
CA GLU A 25 9.06 14.18 0.23
C GLU A 25 7.73 14.87 -0.15
N ILE A 26 6.72 14.07 -0.50
CA ILE A 26 5.36 14.53 -0.81
C ILE A 26 4.33 13.78 0.03
N CYS A 27 3.24 14.48 0.36
CA CYS A 27 2.07 13.87 1.00
C CYS A 27 1.46 12.84 0.04
N GLN A 28 1.39 11.58 0.45
CA GLN A 28 0.86 10.50 -0.37
C GLN A 28 -0.66 10.55 -0.54
N SER A 29 -1.36 11.45 0.16
CA SER A 29 -2.80 11.66 0.00
C SER A 29 -3.15 12.85 -0.90
N CYS A 30 -2.39 13.95 -0.86
CA CYS A 30 -2.77 15.18 -1.57
C CYS A 30 -1.61 15.88 -2.30
N GLY A 31 -0.40 15.34 -2.30
CA GLY A 31 0.77 15.89 -3.00
C GLY A 31 1.44 17.12 -2.35
N GLU A 32 0.93 17.63 -1.22
CA GLU A 32 1.57 18.73 -0.48
C GLU A 32 2.99 18.37 -0.02
N THR A 33 3.92 19.32 -0.02
CA THR A 33 5.34 19.11 0.32
C THR A 33 5.73 19.72 1.66
N LYS A 34 4.84 20.49 2.29
CA LYS A 34 5.06 21.14 3.58
C LYS A 34 4.46 20.33 4.73
N GLU A 35 5.07 20.52 5.91
CA GLU A 35 4.59 19.97 7.18
C GLU A 35 4.35 18.45 7.16
N LEU A 36 5.28 17.73 6.54
CA LEU A 36 5.20 16.28 6.39
C LEU A 36 5.57 15.54 7.68
N THR A 37 4.72 14.58 8.01
CA THR A 37 4.92 13.63 9.11
C THR A 37 4.72 12.20 8.63
N ILE A 38 5.26 11.25 9.39
CA ILE A 38 4.96 9.83 9.18
C ILE A 38 3.76 9.48 10.04
N HIS A 39 2.68 9.09 9.40
CA HIS A 39 1.49 8.52 10.02
C HIS A 39 1.71 7.03 10.28
N HIS A 40 1.44 6.60 11.51
CA HIS A 40 1.31 5.17 11.85
C HIS A 40 -0.13 4.73 11.60
N GLY A 41 -0.35 3.82 10.64
CA GLY A 41 -1.68 3.33 10.30
C GLY A 41 -2.37 2.52 11.41
N TYR A 42 -1.59 2.04 12.38
CA TYR A 42 -2.10 1.46 13.62
C TYR A 42 -1.08 1.65 14.74
N TYR A 43 -1.51 1.49 15.99
CA TYR A 43 -0.63 1.49 17.16
C TYR A 43 -0.67 0.14 17.88
N ARG A 44 0.50 -0.43 18.17
CA ARG A 44 0.66 -1.63 19.01
C ARG A 44 0.98 -1.24 20.45
N PRO A 45 0.42 -1.93 21.46
CA PRO A 45 0.80 -1.73 22.85
C PRO A 45 2.30 -1.88 23.04
N LYS A 46 2.94 -0.87 23.63
CA LYS A 46 4.39 -0.80 23.88
C LYS A 46 5.27 -0.84 22.62
N GLY A 47 4.71 -0.75 21.42
CA GLY A 47 5.48 -0.71 20.18
C GLY A 47 6.41 0.50 20.12
N ASP A 48 7.61 0.30 19.57
CA ASP A 48 8.49 1.40 19.22
C ASP A 48 8.11 1.95 17.83
N PRO A 49 8.26 3.27 17.60
CA PRO A 49 7.80 3.89 16.36
C PRO A 49 8.53 3.35 15.13
N TRP A 50 9.74 2.81 15.27
CA TRP A 50 10.52 2.21 14.18
C TRP A 50 10.18 0.75 13.87
N ASP A 51 9.46 0.05 14.73
CA ASP A 51 9.18 -1.40 14.59
C ASP A 51 7.99 -1.73 13.68
N TYR A 52 7.31 -0.71 13.15
CA TYR A 52 6.18 -0.88 12.26
C TYR A 52 6.63 -1.26 10.85
N GLU A 53 5.83 -2.12 10.21
CA GLU A 53 6.01 -2.48 8.80
C GLU A 53 5.87 -1.24 7.92
N GLU A 54 6.71 -1.12 6.89
CA GLU A 54 6.75 0.09 6.07
C GLU A 54 5.43 0.37 5.33
N GLY A 55 4.70 -0.68 4.95
CA GLY A 55 3.37 -0.56 4.33
C GLY A 55 2.30 0.04 5.25
N SER A 56 2.52 0.01 6.56
CA SER A 56 1.63 0.64 7.56
C SER A 56 2.02 2.08 7.90
N LEU A 57 3.14 2.57 7.37
CA LEU A 57 3.63 3.92 7.60
C LEU A 57 3.34 4.77 6.37
N TRP A 58 2.83 5.99 6.53
CA TRP A 58 2.46 6.87 5.42
C TRP A 58 3.06 8.27 5.59
N VAL A 59 3.59 8.86 4.53
CA VAL A 59 4.03 10.27 4.53
C VAL A 59 2.81 11.14 4.24
N LEU A 60 2.40 11.95 5.21
CA LEU A 60 1.22 12.82 5.10
C LEU A 60 1.55 14.24 5.58
N CYS A 61 0.96 15.25 4.93
CA CYS A 61 0.92 16.60 5.49
C CYS A 61 -0.02 16.64 6.70
N TRP A 62 0.14 17.64 7.57
CA TRP A 62 -0.66 17.77 8.80
C TRP A 62 -2.19 17.69 8.56
N PRO A 63 -2.79 18.39 7.58
CA PRO A 63 -4.23 18.28 7.32
C PRO A 63 -4.69 16.87 6.92
N CYS A 64 -3.90 16.16 6.09
CA CYS A 64 -4.23 14.79 5.71
C CYS A 64 -4.07 13.83 6.88
N HIS A 65 -3.03 14.02 7.69
CA HIS A 65 -2.81 13.25 8.91
C HIS A 65 -4.00 13.38 9.87
N GLU A 66 -4.48 14.61 10.11
CA GLU A 66 -5.64 14.86 10.98
C GLU A 66 -6.92 14.21 10.45
N ARG A 67 -7.23 14.38 9.16
CA ARG A 67 -8.41 13.73 8.54
C ARG A 67 -8.39 12.21 8.68
N LEU A 68 -7.21 11.60 8.50
CA LEU A 68 -7.06 10.16 8.65
C LEU A 68 -7.25 9.72 10.10
N GLN A 69 -6.72 10.47 11.08
CA GLN A 69 -6.95 10.19 12.51
C GLN A 69 -8.44 10.28 12.90
N VAL A 70 -9.17 11.25 12.35
CA VAL A 70 -10.63 11.35 12.53
C VAL A 70 -11.33 10.11 11.96
N SER A 71 -11.00 9.73 10.72
CA SER A 71 -11.60 8.56 10.06
C SER A 71 -11.34 7.27 10.84
N LEU A 72 -10.11 7.06 11.35
CA LEU A 72 -9.78 5.92 12.19
C LEU A 72 -10.54 5.93 13.52
N THR A 73 -10.79 7.11 14.08
CA THR A 73 -11.61 7.24 15.31
C THR A 73 -13.06 6.85 15.05
N GLU A 74 -13.63 7.25 13.93
CA GLU A 74 -14.98 6.87 13.52
C GLU A 74 -15.09 5.34 13.30
N ILE A 75 -14.11 4.74 12.63
CA ILE A 75 -14.02 3.28 12.48
C ILE A 75 -13.96 2.59 13.85
N HIS A 76 -13.13 3.09 14.77
CA HIS A 76 -13.05 2.53 16.13
C HIS A 76 -14.38 2.65 16.88
N GLN A 77 -15.13 3.74 16.71
CA GLN A 77 -16.46 3.88 17.31
C GLN A 77 -17.43 2.83 16.75
N ILE A 78 -17.46 2.64 15.42
CA ILE A 78 -18.28 1.62 14.76
C ILE A 78 -17.93 0.23 15.29
N VAL A 79 -16.64 -0.11 15.33
CA VAL A 79 -16.16 -1.41 15.86
C VAL A 79 -16.54 -1.57 17.34
N GLY A 80 -16.49 -0.49 18.13
CA GLY A 80 -16.89 -0.48 19.54
C GLY A 80 -18.37 -0.79 19.78
N HIS A 81 -19.23 -0.63 18.76
CA HIS A 81 -20.65 -1.01 18.84
C HIS A 81 -20.91 -2.48 18.46
N ILE A 82 -19.91 -3.19 17.95
CA ILE A 82 -20.02 -4.62 17.64
C ILE A 82 -19.98 -5.40 18.95
N ASN A 83 -20.87 -6.40 19.09
CA ASN A 83 -20.82 -7.30 20.23
C ASN A 83 -19.45 -7.99 20.28
N PRO A 84 -18.70 -7.98 21.42
CA PRO A 84 -17.39 -8.61 21.50
C PRO A 84 -17.37 -10.11 21.14
N LYS A 85 -18.49 -10.83 21.33
CA LYS A 85 -18.61 -12.23 20.89
C LYS A 85 -18.57 -12.37 19.36
N SER A 86 -18.96 -11.33 18.63
CA SER A 86 -19.02 -11.29 17.16
C SER A 86 -17.70 -10.82 16.53
N TYR A 87 -16.69 -10.42 17.31
CA TYR A 87 -15.41 -9.94 16.77
C TYR A 87 -14.70 -10.98 15.89
N GLY A 88 -14.81 -12.27 16.21
CA GLY A 88 -14.24 -13.35 15.40
C GLY A 88 -14.82 -13.38 13.99
N LYS A 89 -16.16 -13.37 13.90
CA LYS A 89 -16.89 -13.33 12.63
C LYS A 89 -16.67 -12.03 11.86
N PHE A 90 -16.62 -10.90 12.57
CA PHE A 90 -16.29 -9.60 11.97
C PHE A 90 -14.89 -9.61 11.32
N LYS A 91 -13.88 -10.17 12.02
CA LYS A 91 -12.53 -10.35 11.46
C LYS A 91 -12.51 -11.26 10.25
N GLU A 92 -13.25 -12.37 10.27
CA GLU A 92 -13.33 -13.29 9.14
C GLU A 92 -13.94 -12.61 7.90
N VAL A 93 -15.02 -11.84 8.09
CA VAL A 93 -15.66 -11.07 7.02
C VAL A 93 -14.68 -10.05 6.44
N LEU A 94 -14.01 -9.25 7.29
CA LEU A 94 -13.01 -8.28 6.84
C LEU A 94 -11.84 -8.95 6.10
N GLY A 95 -11.33 -10.07 6.61
CA GLY A 95 -10.22 -10.80 5.98
C GLY A 95 -10.58 -11.40 4.62
N LYS A 96 -11.84 -11.77 4.39
CA LYS A 96 -12.33 -12.22 3.06
C LYS A 96 -12.56 -11.08 2.08
N SER A 97 -12.85 -9.87 2.57
CA SER A 97 -13.05 -8.68 1.75
C SER A 97 -11.73 -8.02 1.33
N ILE A 98 -10.62 -8.31 2.01
CA ILE A 98 -9.29 -7.78 1.71
C ILE A 98 -8.40 -8.94 1.23
N ASP A 99 -8.41 -9.20 -0.08
CA ASP A 99 -7.50 -10.18 -0.71
C ASP A 99 -6.03 -9.88 -0.35
N GLY A 100 -5.34 -10.84 0.27
CA GLY A 100 -3.91 -10.76 0.61
C GLY A 100 -3.57 -10.31 2.05
N PHE A 101 -4.56 -10.08 2.93
CA PHE A 101 -4.31 -9.67 4.32
C PHE A 101 -4.44 -10.86 5.29
N GLU A 102 -3.32 -11.51 5.64
CA GLU A 102 -3.31 -12.54 6.68
C GLU A 102 -3.42 -11.91 8.08
N VAL A 103 -4.65 -11.78 8.60
CA VAL A 103 -4.84 -11.54 10.03
C VAL A 103 -4.47 -12.83 10.76
N GLY A 104 -3.30 -12.89 11.40
CA GLY A 104 -2.87 -14.07 12.16
C GLY A 104 -3.86 -14.43 13.28
N ILE A 105 -4.64 -15.50 13.09
CA ILE A 105 -5.57 -16.01 14.09
C ILE A 105 -4.93 -17.18 14.82
N THR A 106 -4.68 -17.04 16.12
CA THR A 106 -4.67 -18.20 17.01
C THR A 106 -6.12 -18.62 17.23
N LYS A 107 -6.52 -19.73 16.59
CA LYS A 107 -7.86 -20.32 16.72
C LYS A 107 -8.24 -20.41 18.20
N ASN A 108 -9.37 -19.81 18.57
CA ASN A 108 -10.21 -20.34 19.63
C ASN A 108 -11.67 -20.10 19.26
N GLU A 109 -12.41 -21.20 19.32
CA GLU A 109 -13.72 -21.49 18.76
C GLU A 109 -14.81 -20.55 19.30
N ILE A 110 -15.67 -19.99 18.44
CA ILE A 110 -16.88 -19.27 18.89
C ILE A 110 -18.10 -19.65 18.04
N ASP A 111 -19.14 -19.99 18.78
CA ASP A 111 -20.49 -20.48 18.48
C ASP A 111 -21.37 -19.52 17.64
N ASP A 112 -22.24 -20.11 16.83
CA ASP A 112 -22.76 -19.61 15.54
C ASP A 112 -24.24 -19.17 15.61
N SER A 113 -24.61 -18.30 16.54
CA SER A 113 -26.03 -18.00 16.76
C SER A 113 -26.39 -16.58 17.22
N ILE A 114 -26.20 -15.52 16.42
CA ILE A 114 -26.96 -14.25 16.63
C ILE A 114 -27.37 -13.55 15.32
N HIS A 115 -28.60 -13.06 15.38
CA HIS A 115 -29.51 -12.40 14.44
C HIS A 115 -29.03 -11.14 13.71
N GLU A 116 -29.63 -10.99 12.53
CA GLU A 116 -29.69 -9.86 11.61
C GLU A 116 -30.13 -8.56 12.33
N TYR A 117 -29.32 -7.51 12.27
CA TYR A 117 -29.73 -6.16 12.65
C TYR A 117 -29.45 -5.17 11.52
N GLN A 118 -30.47 -4.37 11.26
CA GLN A 118 -30.68 -3.57 10.07
C GLN A 118 -30.09 -2.17 10.29
N PHE A 119 -28.78 -2.03 10.09
CA PHE A 119 -28.08 -0.77 9.78
C PHE A 119 -26.66 -1.18 9.41
N GLY A 120 -26.34 -1.23 8.12
CA GLY A 120 -25.00 -1.59 7.71
C GLY A 120 -24.80 -1.37 6.23
N ILE A 121 -23.68 -0.69 5.90
CA ILE A 121 -22.97 -1.00 4.67
C ILE A 121 -22.76 -2.51 4.71
N THR A 122 -23.45 -3.21 3.83
CA THR A 122 -23.35 -4.65 3.64
C THR A 122 -21.92 -4.99 3.24
N VAL A 123 -21.50 -6.23 3.49
CA VAL A 123 -20.24 -6.76 2.94
C VAL A 123 -20.18 -6.57 1.41
N GLY A 124 -21.33 -6.55 0.74
CA GLY A 124 -21.46 -6.21 -0.67
C GLY A 124 -21.06 -4.77 -0.99
N GLU A 125 -21.59 -3.78 -0.27
CA GLU A 125 -21.26 -2.36 -0.49
C GLU A 125 -19.78 -2.04 -0.18
N LEU A 126 -19.20 -2.71 0.83
CA LEU A 126 -17.77 -2.58 1.14
C LEU A 126 -16.88 -3.24 0.07
N ALA A 127 -17.32 -4.38 -0.47
CA ALA A 127 -16.66 -5.02 -1.61
C ALA A 127 -16.81 -4.21 -2.90
N GLU A 128 -17.93 -3.51 -3.10
CA GLU A 128 -18.14 -2.62 -4.24
C GLU A 128 -17.20 -1.41 -4.19
N ILE A 129 -17.05 -0.75 -3.04
CA ILE A 129 -16.11 0.38 -2.90
C ILE A 129 -14.66 -0.06 -3.21
N LEU A 130 -14.21 -1.18 -2.63
CA LEU A 130 -12.86 -1.70 -2.88
C LEU A 130 -12.66 -2.15 -4.33
N LYS A 131 -13.73 -2.67 -4.96
CA LYS A 131 -13.73 -3.01 -6.37
C LYS A 131 -13.67 -1.76 -7.25
N GLU A 132 -14.42 -0.72 -6.93
CA GLU A 132 -14.40 0.56 -7.64
C GLU A 132 -13.01 1.22 -7.58
N GLU A 133 -12.33 1.18 -6.44
CA GLU A 133 -10.94 1.67 -6.33
C GLU A 133 -9.98 0.85 -7.19
N LYS A 134 -10.05 -0.49 -7.13
CA LYS A 134 -9.22 -1.37 -7.96
C LYS A 134 -9.52 -1.22 -9.46
N ASP A 135 -10.79 -1.04 -9.82
CA ASP A 135 -11.22 -0.83 -11.20
C ASP A 135 -10.78 0.55 -11.71
N ALA A 136 -10.79 1.58 -10.84
CA ALA A 136 -10.25 2.90 -11.16
C ALA A 136 -8.73 2.89 -11.35
N GLU A 137 -7.98 2.24 -10.47
CA GLU A 137 -6.53 2.04 -10.64
C GLU A 137 -6.21 1.25 -11.90
N ARG A 138 -6.95 0.17 -12.16
CA ARG A 138 -6.81 -0.63 -13.38
C ARG A 138 -7.12 0.18 -14.63
N ALA A 139 -8.16 1.02 -14.61
CA ALA A 139 -8.49 1.90 -15.72
C ALA A 139 -7.35 2.88 -16.02
N ILE A 140 -6.71 3.43 -15.00
CA ILE A 140 -5.55 4.32 -15.14
C ILE A 140 -4.38 3.55 -15.78
N TYR A 141 -3.94 2.45 -15.20
CA TYR A 141 -2.73 1.75 -15.64
C TYR A 141 -2.90 0.98 -16.95
N SER A 142 -4.12 0.61 -17.33
CA SER A 142 -4.40 -0.03 -18.63
C SER A 142 -4.06 0.84 -19.84
N ALA A 143 -3.88 2.15 -19.65
CA ALA A 143 -3.40 3.07 -20.67
C ALA A 143 -1.87 3.12 -20.80
N TYR A 144 -1.13 2.34 -19.99
CA TYR A 144 0.32 2.33 -19.95
C TYR A 144 0.88 0.97 -20.38
N SER A 145 2.10 0.98 -20.90
CA SER A 145 2.87 -0.23 -21.16
C SER A 145 4.31 -0.10 -20.73
N VAL A 146 4.85 -1.17 -20.14
CA VAL A 146 6.24 -1.28 -19.69
C VAL A 146 6.97 -2.27 -20.59
N SER A 147 8.03 -1.79 -21.24
CA SER A 147 8.98 -2.63 -21.97
C SER A 147 10.19 -2.89 -21.07
N ILE A 148 10.47 -4.16 -20.77
CA ILE A 148 11.61 -4.59 -19.96
C ILE A 148 12.64 -5.20 -20.90
N ILE A 149 13.89 -4.73 -20.82
CA ILE A 149 14.96 -5.20 -21.69
C ILE A 149 15.83 -6.17 -20.89
N SER A 150 15.82 -7.43 -21.31
CA SER A 150 16.73 -8.47 -20.83
C SER A 150 18.14 -8.21 -21.36
N SER A 151 18.80 -7.19 -20.81
CA SER A 151 20.17 -6.80 -21.10
C SER A 151 21.17 -7.75 -20.43
N SER A 152 22.47 -7.55 -20.71
CA SER A 152 23.53 -8.22 -19.97
C SER A 152 23.57 -7.86 -18.48
N GLU A 153 22.98 -6.73 -18.10
CA GLU A 153 22.93 -6.26 -16.71
C GLU A 153 21.76 -6.88 -15.94
N LEU A 154 20.60 -7.03 -16.58
CA LEU A 154 19.40 -7.60 -15.97
C LEU A 154 19.37 -9.13 -16.11
N GLY A 155 19.69 -9.64 -17.30
CA GLY A 155 19.50 -11.04 -17.64
C GLY A 155 18.03 -11.46 -17.72
N PRO A 156 17.74 -12.63 -18.32
CA PRO A 156 16.37 -13.04 -18.63
C PRO A 156 15.55 -13.36 -17.38
N THR A 157 16.16 -13.99 -16.37
CA THR A 157 15.44 -14.37 -15.14
C THR A 157 14.91 -13.15 -14.39
N ILE A 158 15.78 -12.16 -14.12
CA ILE A 158 15.39 -10.95 -13.41
C ILE A 158 14.41 -10.12 -14.24
N ALA A 159 14.52 -10.14 -15.58
CA ALA A 159 13.55 -9.47 -16.46
C ALA A 159 12.12 -10.01 -16.29
N TYR A 160 11.95 -11.33 -16.21
CA TYR A 160 10.63 -11.94 -15.97
C TYR A 160 10.14 -11.76 -14.52
N GLU A 161 11.03 -11.81 -13.53
CA GLU A 161 10.66 -11.51 -12.14
C GLU A 161 10.21 -10.05 -11.97
N LEU A 162 10.87 -9.13 -12.67
CA LEU A 162 10.47 -7.72 -12.72
C LEU A 162 9.13 -7.55 -13.43
N GLU A 163 8.89 -8.27 -14.54
CA GLU A 163 7.59 -8.26 -15.24
C GLU A 163 6.45 -8.70 -14.32
N GLU A 164 6.64 -9.79 -13.57
CA GLU A 164 5.65 -10.27 -12.62
C GLU A 164 5.38 -9.22 -11.53
N ALA A 165 6.44 -8.61 -10.99
CA ALA A 165 6.33 -7.57 -9.97
C ALA A 165 5.60 -6.32 -10.49
N VAL A 166 5.83 -5.92 -11.73
CA VAL A 166 5.12 -4.82 -12.40
C VAL A 166 3.62 -5.14 -12.49
N CYS A 167 3.26 -6.36 -12.92
CA CYS A 167 1.85 -6.77 -13.04
C CYS A 167 1.12 -6.80 -11.69
N GLN A 168 1.82 -7.18 -10.62
CA GLN A 168 1.26 -7.18 -9.26
C GLN A 168 1.09 -5.75 -8.71
N ARG A 169 2.05 -4.85 -9.01
CA ARG A 169 2.06 -3.48 -8.48
C ARG A 169 1.13 -2.53 -9.23
N PHE A 170 0.99 -2.69 -10.55
CA PHE A 170 0.24 -1.81 -11.44
C PHE A 170 -0.81 -2.62 -12.22
N PRO A 171 -2.01 -2.83 -11.63
CA PRO A 171 -3.01 -3.72 -12.19
C PRO A 171 -3.44 -3.30 -13.61
N GLY A 172 -3.41 -4.24 -14.56
CA GLY A 172 -3.88 -3.99 -15.93
C GLY A 172 -2.89 -3.27 -16.85
N ILE A 173 -1.71 -2.90 -16.37
CA ILE A 173 -0.63 -2.37 -17.22
C ILE A 173 -0.20 -3.40 -18.27
N GLY A 174 0.10 -2.94 -19.48
CA GLY A 174 0.72 -3.81 -20.49
C GLY A 174 2.18 -4.07 -20.14
N THR A 175 2.67 -5.29 -20.28
CA THR A 175 4.10 -5.61 -20.09
C THR A 175 4.65 -6.39 -21.28
N GLY A 176 5.96 -6.31 -21.47
CA GLY A 176 6.68 -7.22 -22.35
C GLY A 176 8.17 -7.24 -22.05
N VAL A 177 8.75 -8.44 -22.05
CA VAL A 177 10.20 -8.66 -21.96
C VAL A 177 10.78 -8.82 -23.35
N TYR A 178 11.85 -8.09 -23.65
CA TYR A 178 12.54 -8.09 -24.94
C TYR A 178 14.02 -8.41 -24.76
N GLU A 179 14.62 -9.15 -25.70
CA GLU A 179 16.07 -9.33 -25.74
C GLU A 179 16.77 -8.05 -26.18
N ALA A 180 17.98 -7.81 -25.67
CA ALA A 180 18.79 -6.67 -26.07
C ALA A 180 19.22 -6.78 -27.55
N GLY A 181 18.57 -6.01 -28.42
CA GLY A 181 18.95 -5.86 -29.83
C GLY A 181 18.31 -4.61 -30.46
N GLY A 182 19.13 -3.69 -31.00
CA GLY A 182 18.70 -2.42 -31.61
C GLY A 182 18.83 -1.18 -30.70
N GLU A 183 18.41 -0.01 -31.17
CA GLU A 183 18.51 1.35 -30.55
C GLU A 183 17.75 1.55 -29.21
N ARG A 184 17.42 0.49 -28.48
CA ARG A 184 16.79 0.64 -27.16
C ARG A 184 17.86 0.68 -26.07
N ASP A 185 18.33 1.89 -25.76
CA ASP A 185 19.18 2.14 -24.59
C ASP A 185 18.29 2.24 -23.34
N GLY A 186 18.44 1.29 -22.41
CA GLY A 186 17.72 1.28 -21.13
C GLY A 186 17.43 -0.12 -20.59
N ILE A 187 17.14 -0.24 -19.29
CA ILE A 187 16.69 -1.50 -18.65
C ILE A 187 15.16 -1.61 -18.74
N VAL A 188 14.45 -0.47 -18.66
CA VAL A 188 13.00 -0.37 -18.72
C VAL A 188 12.62 0.88 -19.50
N SER A 189 11.48 0.85 -20.21
CA SER A 189 10.85 2.00 -20.84
C SER A 189 9.34 1.95 -20.58
N VAL A 190 8.74 3.08 -20.24
CA VAL A 190 7.30 3.19 -19.95
C VAL A 190 6.64 4.14 -20.93
N GLU A 191 5.61 3.66 -21.62
CA GLU A 191 4.77 4.48 -22.51
C GLU A 191 3.39 4.69 -21.88
N GLY A 192 2.84 5.89 -22.01
CA GLY A 192 1.49 6.22 -21.57
C GLY A 192 1.12 7.69 -21.74
N PRO A 193 -0.13 8.06 -21.41
CA PRO A 193 -0.67 9.38 -21.70
C PRO A 193 -0.15 10.50 -20.78
N ASP A 194 0.27 10.17 -19.55
CA ASP A 194 0.79 11.13 -18.57
C ASP A 194 2.28 10.86 -18.28
N ALA A 195 3.12 11.87 -18.50
CA ALA A 195 4.56 11.77 -18.35
C ALA A 195 5.01 11.63 -16.88
N GLU A 196 4.26 12.20 -15.92
CA GLU A 196 4.59 12.10 -14.49
C GLU A 196 4.32 10.68 -13.98
N ILE A 197 3.19 10.09 -14.38
CA ILE A 197 2.85 8.70 -14.04
C ILE A 197 3.83 7.72 -14.71
N ALA A 198 4.17 7.94 -15.98
CA ALA A 198 5.15 7.12 -16.68
C ALA A 198 6.52 7.16 -15.97
N SER A 199 6.99 8.36 -15.59
CA SER A 199 8.25 8.53 -14.86
C SER A 199 8.25 7.86 -13.49
N MET A 200 7.11 7.92 -12.77
CA MET A 200 6.94 7.22 -11.49
C MET A 200 7.05 5.70 -11.65
N ILE A 201 6.40 5.12 -12.67
CA ILE A 201 6.46 3.67 -12.94
C ILE A 201 7.89 3.26 -13.31
N GLU A 202 8.56 4.04 -14.15
CA GLU A 202 9.94 3.80 -14.58
C GLU A 202 10.92 3.84 -13.39
N ALA A 203 10.80 4.85 -12.52
CA ALA A 203 11.60 4.97 -11.30
C ALA A 203 11.37 3.79 -10.33
N TRP A 204 10.14 3.31 -10.20
CA TRP A 204 9.84 2.11 -9.41
C TRP A 204 10.52 0.89 -9.99
N CYS A 205 10.46 0.71 -11.32
CA CYS A 205 11.10 -0.43 -12.00
C CYS A 205 12.62 -0.41 -11.82
N HIS A 206 13.28 0.75 -11.97
CA HIS A 206 14.73 0.88 -11.76
C HIS A 206 15.16 0.58 -10.31
N LYS A 207 14.40 1.06 -9.32
CA LYS A 207 14.68 0.75 -7.92
C LYS A 207 14.53 -0.74 -7.64
N ARG A 208 13.51 -1.37 -8.23
CA ARG A 208 13.21 -2.79 -8.05
C ARG A 208 14.23 -3.69 -8.75
N SER A 209 14.65 -3.34 -9.98
CA SER A 209 15.68 -4.08 -10.71
C SER A 209 17.05 -4.04 -10.02
N GLY A 210 17.38 -2.95 -9.32
CA GLY A 210 18.62 -2.84 -8.53
C GLY A 210 18.61 -3.62 -7.20
N GLN A 211 17.52 -4.31 -6.86
CA GLN A 211 17.42 -5.18 -5.68
C GLN A 211 17.66 -6.67 -6.00
N TYR A 212 17.82 -7.03 -7.27
CA TYR A 212 18.07 -8.40 -7.74
C TYR A 212 19.55 -8.64 -8.09
#